data_AF-A0A831XJF9-F1
#
_entry.id   AF-A0A831XJF9-F1
#
_cell.length_a   1.000
_cell.length_b   1.000
_cell.length_c   1.000
_cell.angle_alpha   90.00
_cell.angle_beta   90.00
_cell.angle_gamma   90.00
#
_symmetry.space_group_name_H-M   'P 1'
#
loop_
_entity.id
_entity.type
_entity.pdbx_description
1 polymer ?
#
loop_
_entity_poly.entity_id
_entity_poly.type
_entity_poly.pdbx_seq_one_letter_code
_entity_poly.pdbx_strand_id
1 'polypeptide(L)'
;YPGGAAANVDEGTGLMLTLHNWGGTGWRGTADPERLAERYDVVAIAVDYLQSGPYGDEGRAQAPYDFGYLQALDALRALYFVWHGLEKAHRPFAIGRIYCTGGSGGGNVTLMANKLAPRTFACAVDMSGMAKLADDIAYGIPGRTHLNAGYSRDENSPCYLSPDAQALRFVGHPAHLATMKALGNTCKLLVVHGVSDKSCPFEDAQEMVENMMATGLDVEPHFITEENADGKVFASTGHALGDRTQIVFALADRYLKPDSPEAAKRNGPSDFQLQDAKVRYATPHGAFFISYKAGLPVGAFIQDAP
;
A
#
# COMPACT_ATOMS: atom_id res chain seq x y z
N TYR A 1 -11.40 -15.96 -3.68
CA TYR A 1 -11.54 -16.99 -2.64
C TYR A 1 -10.73 -18.21 -3.03
N PRO A 2 -10.12 -18.94 -2.08
CA PRO A 2 -9.47 -20.22 -2.39
C PRO A 2 -10.50 -21.18 -3.00
N GLY A 3 -10.16 -21.84 -4.11
CA GLY A 3 -11.09 -22.72 -4.84
C GLY A 3 -12.39 -22.04 -5.32
N GLY A 4 -12.39 -20.70 -5.47
CA GLY A 4 -13.50 -19.95 -6.07
C GLY A 4 -14.74 -19.73 -5.20
N ALA A 5 -14.81 -20.28 -3.98
CA ALA A 5 -16.02 -20.21 -3.14
C ALA A 5 -15.71 -19.76 -1.71
N ALA A 6 -16.58 -18.92 -1.14
CA ALA A 6 -16.50 -18.51 0.26
C ALA A 6 -16.59 -19.71 1.22
N ALA A 7 -17.25 -20.79 0.81
CA ALA A 7 -17.37 -22.04 1.56
C ALA A 7 -16.02 -22.67 1.92
N ASN A 8 -14.98 -22.42 1.10
CA ASN A 8 -13.65 -23.00 1.27
C ASN A 8 -12.73 -22.22 2.22
N VAL A 9 -13.20 -21.10 2.78
CA VAL A 9 -12.42 -20.35 3.78
C VAL A 9 -12.52 -21.07 5.12
N ASP A 10 -11.36 -21.40 5.69
CA ASP A 10 -11.18 -22.08 6.96
C ASP A 10 -10.11 -21.39 7.84
N GLU A 11 -9.80 -21.97 9.01
CA GLU A 11 -8.84 -21.43 9.97
C GLU A 11 -7.40 -21.22 9.45
N GLY A 12 -7.05 -21.88 8.33
CA GLY A 12 -5.79 -21.69 7.61
C GLY A 12 -5.82 -20.48 6.69
N THR A 13 -6.97 -20.16 6.10
CA THR A 13 -7.10 -19.14 5.04
C THR A 13 -6.79 -17.72 5.53
N GLY A 14 -5.88 -17.02 4.85
CA GLY A 14 -5.57 -15.61 5.11
C GLY A 14 -6.43 -14.61 4.33
N LEU A 15 -6.13 -13.32 4.45
CA LEU A 15 -6.71 -12.23 3.64
C LEU A 15 -5.60 -11.53 2.86
N MET A 16 -5.86 -11.10 1.63
CA MET A 16 -4.86 -10.37 0.85
C MET A 16 -5.49 -9.28 -0.01
N LEU A 17 -5.07 -8.03 0.17
CA LEU A 17 -5.38 -6.96 -0.76
C LEU A 17 -4.51 -7.07 -2.02
N THR A 18 -5.10 -6.92 -3.20
CA THR A 18 -4.38 -6.72 -4.47
C THR A 18 -4.86 -5.44 -5.14
N LEU A 19 -3.99 -4.43 -5.20
CA LEU A 19 -4.36 -3.03 -5.45
C LEU A 19 -3.86 -2.57 -6.82
N HIS A 20 -4.78 -2.11 -7.66
CA HIS A 20 -4.51 -1.73 -9.06
C HIS A 20 -3.64 -0.46 -9.18
N ASN A 21 -3.11 -0.20 -10.37
CA ASN A 21 -2.29 1.00 -10.60
C ASN A 21 -3.12 2.30 -10.69
N TRP A 22 -2.42 3.44 -10.80
CA TRP A 22 -3.06 4.73 -11.10
C TRP A 22 -3.89 4.63 -12.38
N GLY A 23 -5.17 4.99 -12.30
CA GLY A 23 -6.11 4.92 -13.42
C GLY A 23 -6.61 3.51 -13.76
N GLY A 24 -6.24 2.50 -12.97
CA GLY A 24 -6.72 1.13 -13.08
C GLY A 24 -8.08 0.91 -12.39
N THR A 25 -8.66 -0.26 -12.63
CA THR A 25 -9.82 -0.82 -11.91
C THR A 25 -9.58 -2.29 -11.62
N GLY A 26 -10.32 -2.85 -10.67
CA GLY A 26 -10.22 -4.24 -10.25
C GLY A 26 -8.78 -4.57 -9.84
N TRP A 27 -8.14 -5.49 -10.57
CA TRP A 27 -6.75 -5.88 -10.37
C TRP A 27 -5.84 -5.47 -11.54
N ARG A 28 -6.27 -4.50 -12.36
CA ARG A 28 -5.45 -4.03 -13.49
C ARG A 28 -4.13 -3.46 -12.99
N GLY A 29 -3.03 -4.01 -13.50
CA GLY A 29 -1.71 -3.56 -13.09
C GLY A 29 -1.32 -4.00 -11.67
N THR A 30 -1.86 -5.10 -11.16
CA THR A 30 -1.35 -5.78 -9.97
C THR A 30 -1.39 -7.30 -10.16
N ALA A 31 -1.03 -8.05 -9.13
CA ALA A 31 -1.09 -9.50 -9.13
C ALA A 31 -2.54 -10.01 -9.22
N ASP A 32 -2.72 -11.09 -9.99
CA ASP A 32 -4.00 -11.72 -10.25
C ASP A 32 -4.62 -12.31 -8.97
N PRO A 33 -5.82 -11.85 -8.55
CA PRO A 33 -6.45 -12.31 -7.31
C PRO A 33 -6.79 -13.80 -7.31
N GLU A 34 -7.11 -14.41 -8.45
CA GLU A 34 -7.43 -15.84 -8.51
C GLU A 34 -6.18 -16.66 -8.22
N ARG A 35 -5.06 -16.29 -8.86
CA ARG A 35 -3.77 -16.96 -8.68
C ARG A 35 -3.21 -16.75 -7.27
N LEU A 36 -3.40 -15.57 -6.68
CA LEU A 36 -3.04 -15.31 -5.29
C LEU A 36 -3.88 -16.18 -4.33
N ALA A 37 -5.20 -16.22 -4.54
CA ALA A 37 -6.11 -16.97 -3.69
C ALA A 37 -5.82 -18.47 -3.70
N GLU A 38 -5.53 -19.04 -4.87
CA GLU A 38 -5.14 -20.44 -5.03
C GLU A 38 -3.77 -20.73 -4.41
N ARG A 39 -2.76 -19.93 -4.74
CA ARG A 39 -1.38 -20.22 -4.33
C ARG A 39 -1.14 -20.03 -2.84
N TYR A 40 -1.75 -19.01 -2.24
CA TYR A 40 -1.46 -18.61 -0.87
C TYR A 40 -2.57 -18.97 0.11
N ASP A 41 -3.65 -19.62 -0.34
CA ASP A 41 -4.82 -19.90 0.49
C ASP A 41 -5.29 -18.62 1.20
N VAL A 42 -5.75 -17.67 0.40
CA VAL A 42 -6.23 -16.36 0.87
C VAL A 42 -7.55 -15.97 0.21
N VAL A 43 -8.35 -15.18 0.93
CA VAL A 43 -9.35 -14.34 0.29
C VAL A 43 -8.62 -13.15 -0.34
N ALA A 44 -8.37 -13.22 -1.64
CA ALA A 44 -7.85 -12.10 -2.42
C ALA A 44 -8.95 -11.05 -2.66
N ILE A 45 -8.65 -9.79 -2.36
CA ILE A 45 -9.57 -8.65 -2.36
C ILE A 45 -9.00 -7.60 -3.32
N ALA A 46 -9.64 -7.44 -4.48
CA ALA A 46 -9.42 -6.32 -5.38
C ALA A 46 -10.40 -5.19 -5.03
N VAL A 47 -9.93 -3.95 -5.08
CA VAL A 47 -10.70 -2.78 -4.60
C VAL A 47 -10.68 -1.68 -5.65
N ASP A 48 -11.86 -1.26 -6.11
CA ASP A 48 -12.03 0.02 -6.79
C ASP A 48 -12.20 1.11 -5.72
N TYR A 49 -11.10 1.74 -5.34
CA TYR A 49 -11.06 2.85 -4.38
C TYR A 49 -11.28 4.22 -5.07
N LEU A 50 -11.24 5.30 -4.28
CA LEU A 50 -11.30 6.65 -4.82
C LEU A 50 -10.33 6.85 -6.02
N GLN A 51 -10.85 7.38 -7.12
CA GLN A 51 -10.13 7.63 -8.39
C GLN A 51 -9.71 6.36 -9.19
N SER A 52 -10.32 5.19 -8.95
CA SER A 52 -10.17 3.98 -9.80
C SER A 52 -10.89 4.09 -11.13
N GLY A 53 -10.21 3.89 -12.25
CA GLY A 53 -10.74 4.04 -13.61
C GLY A 53 -9.97 5.06 -14.43
N PRO A 54 -10.16 5.05 -15.77
CA PRO A 54 -9.40 5.90 -16.67
C PRO A 54 -9.52 7.38 -16.29
N TYR A 55 -8.38 8.08 -16.36
CA TYR A 55 -8.28 9.49 -16.01
C TYR A 55 -8.94 10.45 -17.04
N GLY A 56 -9.36 9.93 -18.20
CA GLY A 56 -9.89 10.70 -19.32
C GLY A 56 -11.37 11.09 -19.22
N ASP A 57 -12.11 10.66 -18.20
CA ASP A 57 -13.50 11.07 -18.01
C ASP A 57 -13.57 12.48 -17.40
N GLU A 58 -14.23 13.41 -18.10
CA GLU A 58 -14.26 14.86 -17.86
C GLU A 58 -14.63 15.28 -16.42
N GLY A 59 -15.31 14.42 -15.66
CA GLY A 59 -15.65 14.66 -14.25
C GLY A 59 -14.52 14.42 -13.25
N ARG A 60 -13.50 13.61 -13.59
CA ARG A 60 -12.39 13.26 -12.68
C ARG A 60 -11.17 14.17 -12.84
N ALA A 61 -11.09 14.89 -13.96
CA ALA A 61 -10.03 15.84 -14.27
C ALA A 61 -10.02 17.10 -13.38
N GLN A 62 -10.92 17.22 -12.39
CA GLN A 62 -11.06 18.43 -11.57
C GLN A 62 -10.36 18.35 -10.20
N ALA A 63 -10.07 17.17 -9.68
CA ALA A 63 -9.45 17.00 -8.36
C ALA A 63 -8.03 16.40 -8.49
N PRO A 64 -7.07 16.84 -7.66
CA PRO A 64 -5.74 16.23 -7.64
C PRO A 64 -5.81 14.75 -7.31
N TYR A 65 -4.89 13.96 -7.84
CA TYR A 65 -4.74 12.56 -7.43
C TYR A 65 -4.43 12.47 -5.94
N ASP A 66 -5.24 11.71 -5.22
CA ASP A 66 -5.16 11.62 -3.76
C ASP A 66 -3.80 11.12 -3.29
N PHE A 67 -3.09 10.30 -4.07
CA PHE A 67 -1.76 9.79 -3.74
C PHE A 67 -1.77 9.00 -2.41
N GLY A 68 -2.66 8.02 -2.33
CA GLY A 68 -2.61 6.95 -1.35
C GLY A 68 -3.39 7.16 -0.06
N TYR A 69 -3.66 8.39 0.41
CA TYR A 69 -4.28 8.60 1.72
C TYR A 69 -5.72 8.09 1.80
N LEU A 70 -6.65 8.71 1.07
CA LEU A 70 -8.05 8.30 0.99
C LEU A 70 -8.17 6.93 0.31
N GLN A 71 -7.31 6.65 -0.68
CA GLN A 71 -7.28 5.36 -1.38
C GLN A 71 -6.94 4.19 -0.44
N ALA A 72 -5.98 4.37 0.46
CA ALA A 72 -5.65 3.36 1.47
C ALA A 72 -6.74 3.23 2.53
N LEU A 73 -7.43 4.31 2.90
CA LEU A 73 -8.61 4.21 3.77
C LEU A 73 -9.70 3.35 3.13
N ASP A 74 -9.97 3.52 1.84
CA ASP A 74 -10.95 2.70 1.11
C ASP A 74 -10.49 1.24 1.02
N ALA A 75 -9.21 0.98 0.72
CA ALA A 75 -8.64 -0.36 0.71
C ALA A 75 -8.74 -1.05 2.09
N LEU A 76 -8.44 -0.33 3.17
CA LEU A 76 -8.56 -0.85 4.53
C LEU A 76 -10.03 -1.06 4.95
N ARG A 77 -10.97 -0.23 4.47
CA ARG A 77 -12.40 -0.43 4.69
C ARG A 77 -12.93 -1.65 3.94
N ALA A 78 -12.46 -1.90 2.72
CA ALA A 78 -12.78 -3.12 1.99
C ALA A 78 -12.23 -4.36 2.70
N LEU A 79 -10.98 -4.29 3.19
CA LEU A 79 -10.41 -5.33 4.03
C LEU A 79 -11.24 -5.58 5.30
N TYR A 80 -11.62 -4.50 6.00
CA TYR A 80 -12.49 -4.60 7.18
C TYR A 80 -13.85 -5.20 6.84
N PHE A 81 -14.47 -4.84 5.73
CA PHE A 81 -15.75 -5.37 5.29
C PHE A 81 -15.70 -6.91 5.14
N VAL A 82 -14.64 -7.43 4.51
CA VAL A 82 -14.42 -8.88 4.39
C VAL A 82 -14.12 -9.51 5.74
N TRP A 83 -13.17 -8.95 6.50
CA TRP A 83 -12.79 -9.43 7.84
C TRP A 83 -14.01 -9.53 8.77
N HIS A 84 -14.79 -8.46 8.87
CA HIS A 84 -15.98 -8.38 9.71
C HIS A 84 -17.11 -9.28 9.20
N GLY A 85 -17.25 -9.42 7.87
CA GLY A 85 -18.21 -10.33 7.26
C GLY A 85 -17.94 -11.80 7.61
N LEU A 86 -16.67 -12.22 7.59
CA LEU A 86 -16.26 -13.57 8.00
C LEU A 86 -16.53 -13.81 9.49
N GLU A 87 -16.13 -12.86 10.35
CA GLU A 87 -16.42 -12.91 11.80
C GLU A 87 -17.92 -13.03 12.08
N LYS A 88 -18.75 -12.18 11.46
CA LYS A 88 -20.21 -12.18 11.63
C LYS A 88 -20.85 -13.47 11.13
N ALA A 89 -20.27 -14.10 10.12
CA ALA A 89 -20.70 -15.39 9.60
C ALA A 89 -20.19 -16.59 10.43
N HIS A 90 -19.45 -16.34 11.53
CA HIS A 90 -18.77 -17.36 12.33
C HIS A 90 -17.89 -18.29 11.49
N ARG A 91 -17.27 -17.74 10.44
CA ARG A 91 -16.39 -18.47 9.53
C ARG A 91 -14.94 -18.25 9.99
N PRO A 92 -14.26 -19.27 10.51
CA PRO A 92 -12.89 -19.11 10.98
C PRO A 92 -11.97 -18.77 9.80
N PHE A 93 -10.95 -17.95 10.08
CA PHE A 93 -9.88 -17.59 9.16
C PHE A 93 -8.62 -17.20 9.92
N ALA A 94 -7.46 -17.27 9.27
CA ALA A 94 -6.18 -16.97 9.86
C ALA A 94 -5.98 -15.45 10.02
N ILE A 95 -6.50 -14.87 11.10
CA ILE A 95 -6.42 -13.41 11.40
C ILE A 95 -4.99 -12.84 11.47
N GLY A 96 -3.97 -13.70 11.61
CA GLY A 96 -2.55 -13.32 11.59
C GLY A 96 -1.95 -13.30 10.18
N ARG A 97 -2.65 -13.83 9.17
CA ARG A 97 -2.23 -13.90 7.76
C ARG A 97 -2.99 -12.85 6.96
N ILE A 98 -2.62 -11.59 7.15
CA ILE A 98 -3.19 -10.46 6.39
C ILE A 98 -2.07 -9.84 5.57
N TYR A 99 -2.26 -9.80 4.26
CA TYR A 99 -1.24 -9.39 3.29
C TYR A 99 -1.75 -8.27 2.38
N CYS A 100 -0.83 -7.57 1.72
CA CYS A 100 -1.16 -6.55 0.73
C CYS A 100 -0.16 -6.55 -0.42
N THR A 101 -0.62 -6.34 -1.65
CA THR A 101 0.28 -6.12 -2.79
C THR A 101 -0.32 -5.12 -3.76
N GLY A 102 0.55 -4.43 -4.49
CA GLY A 102 0.12 -3.52 -5.53
C GLY A 102 1.26 -3.06 -6.42
N GLY A 103 0.92 -2.64 -7.63
CA GLY A 103 1.87 -2.12 -8.61
C GLY A 103 1.66 -0.64 -8.90
N SER A 104 2.73 0.14 -9.07
CA SER A 104 2.66 1.57 -9.42
C SER A 104 1.82 2.34 -8.40
N GLY A 105 0.71 2.97 -8.83
CA GLY A 105 -0.30 3.54 -7.92
C GLY A 105 -0.72 2.60 -6.78
N GLY A 106 -0.95 1.32 -7.07
CA GLY A 106 -1.32 0.34 -6.06
C GLY A 106 -0.19 -0.03 -5.11
N GLY A 107 1.06 0.12 -5.55
CA GLY A 107 2.23 -0.02 -4.68
C GLY A 107 2.29 1.10 -3.64
N ASN A 108 2.03 2.34 -4.07
CA ASN A 108 1.83 3.47 -3.15
C ASN A 108 0.68 3.22 -2.16
N VAL A 109 -0.48 2.76 -2.63
CA VAL A 109 -1.61 2.43 -1.74
C VAL A 109 -1.27 1.28 -0.79
N THR A 110 -0.49 0.29 -1.23
CA THR A 110 -0.01 -0.83 -0.39
C THR A 110 0.84 -0.32 0.78
N LEU A 111 1.84 0.52 0.48
CA LEU A 111 2.70 1.13 1.49
C LEU A 111 1.92 2.05 2.42
N MET A 112 0.98 2.84 1.87
CA MET A 112 0.13 3.71 2.66
C MET A 112 -0.84 2.92 3.54
N ALA A 113 -1.41 1.80 3.08
CA ALA A 113 -2.25 0.94 3.90
C ALA A 113 -1.48 0.38 5.11
N ASN A 114 -0.24 -0.06 4.92
CA ASN A 114 0.63 -0.45 6.04
C ASN A 114 0.95 0.72 6.98
N LYS A 115 1.14 1.93 6.44
CA LYS A 115 1.32 3.13 7.27
C LYS A 115 0.06 3.46 8.07
N LEU A 116 -1.13 3.40 7.48
CA LEU A 116 -2.37 3.75 8.19
C LEU A 116 -2.84 2.65 9.15
N ALA A 117 -2.41 1.40 8.94
CA ALA A 117 -2.72 0.23 9.76
C ALA A 117 -1.44 -0.52 10.19
N PRO A 118 -0.57 0.10 11.01
CA PRO A 118 0.77 -0.39 11.28
C PRO A 118 0.80 -1.73 12.02
N ARG A 119 -0.31 -2.16 12.62
CA ARG A 119 -0.40 -3.41 13.39
C ARG A 119 -1.22 -4.45 12.64
N THR A 120 -1.52 -4.27 11.35
CA THR A 120 -2.49 -5.12 10.64
C THR A 120 -1.84 -6.16 9.73
N PHE A 121 -0.86 -5.76 8.92
CA PHE A 121 -0.28 -6.63 7.88
C PHE A 121 0.89 -7.47 8.40
N ALA A 122 0.95 -8.73 7.98
CA ALA A 122 2.08 -9.61 8.20
C ALA A 122 3.14 -9.47 7.10
N CYS A 123 2.72 -9.23 5.87
CA CYS A 123 3.61 -9.02 4.72
C CYS A 123 2.95 -8.07 3.71
N ALA A 124 3.74 -7.16 3.12
CA ALA A 124 3.30 -6.31 2.03
C ALA A 124 4.34 -6.27 0.91
N VAL A 125 3.88 -6.38 -0.34
CA VAL A 125 4.71 -6.39 -1.54
C VAL A 125 4.39 -5.17 -2.40
N ASP A 126 5.29 -4.20 -2.34
CA ASP A 126 5.29 -3.02 -3.19
C ASP A 126 6.03 -3.30 -4.50
N MET A 127 5.44 -2.91 -5.63
CA MET A 127 6.04 -3.05 -6.97
C MET A 127 6.02 -1.72 -7.71
N SER A 128 7.15 -1.03 -7.75
CA SER A 128 7.32 0.31 -8.33
C SER A 128 6.35 1.35 -7.75
N GLY A 129 6.10 1.30 -6.44
CA GLY A 129 5.25 2.26 -5.75
C GLY A 129 5.82 3.67 -5.73
N MET A 130 4.94 4.67 -5.73
CA MET A 130 5.36 6.05 -5.52
C MET A 130 5.64 6.29 -4.02
N ALA A 131 6.90 6.55 -3.68
CA ALA A 131 7.34 6.66 -2.28
C ALA A 131 6.96 7.99 -1.59
N LYS A 132 6.84 9.07 -2.35
CA LYS A 132 6.45 10.39 -1.82
C LYS A 132 5.81 11.27 -2.89
N LEU A 133 4.90 12.14 -2.47
CA LEU A 133 4.35 13.19 -3.34
C LEU A 133 5.36 14.34 -3.44
N ALA A 134 6.46 14.09 -4.15
CA ALA A 134 7.49 15.10 -4.43
C ALA A 134 6.94 16.22 -5.33
N ASP A 135 7.57 17.38 -5.32
CA ASP A 135 7.11 18.57 -6.06
C ASP A 135 6.98 18.36 -7.57
N ASP A 136 7.86 17.56 -8.17
CA ASP A 136 7.80 17.21 -9.58
C ASP A 136 6.55 16.38 -9.92
N ILE A 137 6.17 15.45 -9.05
CA ILE A 137 4.91 14.70 -9.16
C ILE A 137 3.70 15.57 -8.81
N ALA A 138 3.77 16.33 -7.72
CA ALA A 138 2.65 17.10 -7.19
C ALA A 138 2.14 18.13 -8.19
N TYR A 139 3.07 18.86 -8.80
CA TYR A 139 2.79 20.04 -9.63
C TYR A 139 3.13 19.84 -11.12
N GLY A 140 3.61 18.65 -11.52
CA GLY A 140 4.01 18.36 -12.89
C GLY A 140 5.22 19.18 -13.36
N ILE A 141 6.19 19.39 -12.48
CA ILE A 141 7.40 20.17 -12.80
C ILE A 141 8.31 19.32 -13.68
N PRO A 142 8.77 19.82 -14.84
CA PRO A 142 9.69 19.09 -15.70
C PRO A 142 10.96 18.65 -14.95
N GLY A 143 11.37 17.38 -15.12
CA GLY A 143 12.56 16.87 -14.45
C GLY A 143 12.63 15.35 -14.42
N ARG A 144 12.52 14.77 -13.23
CA ARG A 144 12.76 13.34 -12.97
C ARG A 144 11.63 12.43 -13.45
N THR A 145 10.41 12.98 -13.59
CA THR A 145 9.19 12.25 -13.95
C THR A 145 8.28 13.07 -14.85
N HIS A 146 7.41 12.36 -15.57
CA HIS A 146 6.34 12.92 -16.39
C HIS A 146 4.99 12.95 -15.66
N LEU A 147 4.91 12.41 -14.43
CA LEU A 147 3.68 12.38 -13.67
C LEU A 147 3.26 13.78 -13.23
N ASN A 148 1.96 14.00 -13.14
CA ASN A 148 1.36 15.20 -12.58
C ASN A 148 0.11 14.81 -11.79
N ALA A 149 0.14 15.02 -10.48
CA ALA A 149 -0.97 14.76 -9.58
C ALA A 149 -2.01 15.89 -9.58
N GLY A 150 -1.74 17.04 -10.19
CA GLY A 150 -2.72 18.12 -10.39
C GLY A 150 -2.91 19.02 -9.18
N TYR A 151 -1.98 19.02 -8.21
CA TYR A 151 -2.04 19.93 -7.08
C TYR A 151 -1.61 21.35 -7.47
N SER A 152 -1.98 22.32 -6.63
CA SER A 152 -1.60 23.73 -6.74
C SER A 152 -0.76 24.16 -5.53
N ARG A 153 0.10 25.16 -5.75
CA ARG A 153 0.83 25.88 -4.69
C ARG A 153 0.08 27.11 -4.17
N ASP A 154 -0.98 27.54 -4.86
CA ASP A 154 -1.82 28.66 -4.41
C ASP A 154 -2.73 28.22 -3.28
N GLU A 155 -2.55 28.81 -2.09
CA GLU A 155 -3.32 28.54 -0.87
C GLU A 155 -4.83 28.77 -1.03
N ASN A 156 -5.23 29.60 -2.01
CA ASN A 156 -6.63 29.86 -2.29
C ASN A 156 -7.25 28.86 -3.29
N SER A 157 -6.43 27.97 -3.87
CA SER A 157 -6.88 26.97 -4.82
C SER A 157 -7.61 25.82 -4.10
N PRO A 158 -8.72 25.30 -4.65
CA PRO A 158 -9.31 24.05 -4.14
C PRO A 158 -8.38 22.84 -4.28
N CYS A 159 -7.33 22.97 -5.10
CA CYS A 159 -6.31 21.95 -5.32
C CYS A 159 -5.03 22.21 -4.50
N TYR A 160 -5.05 23.13 -3.53
CA TYR A 160 -3.88 23.46 -2.73
C TYR A 160 -3.33 22.23 -2.00
N LEU A 161 -2.02 21.98 -2.14
CA LEU A 161 -1.31 20.97 -1.36
C LEU A 161 -0.66 21.64 -0.15
N SER A 162 -1.23 21.43 1.04
CA SER A 162 -0.59 21.90 2.27
C SER A 162 0.69 21.10 2.56
N PRO A 163 1.68 21.70 3.25
CA PRO A 163 2.87 20.99 3.71
C PRO A 163 2.54 19.75 4.55
N ASP A 164 1.48 19.81 5.35
CA ASP A 164 1.00 18.69 6.15
C ASP A 164 0.48 17.53 5.29
N ALA A 165 -0.32 17.83 4.28
CA ALA A 165 -0.84 16.84 3.34
C ALA A 165 0.29 16.19 2.53
N GLN A 166 1.33 16.94 2.18
CA GLN A 166 2.52 16.42 1.50
C GLN A 166 3.36 15.54 2.43
N ALA A 167 3.57 15.95 3.69
CA ALA A 167 4.32 15.19 4.69
C ALA A 167 3.68 13.81 4.98
N LEU A 168 2.34 13.75 5.08
CA LEU A 168 1.63 12.48 5.23
C LEU A 168 1.90 11.53 4.04
N ARG A 169 1.97 12.07 2.83
CA ARG A 169 2.14 11.30 1.58
C ARG A 169 3.56 10.83 1.32
N PHE A 170 4.51 11.18 2.19
CA PHE A 170 5.81 10.52 2.23
C PHE A 170 5.73 9.25 3.08
N VAL A 171 5.67 8.08 2.44
CA VAL A 171 5.59 6.79 3.15
C VAL A 171 6.90 6.42 3.84
N GLY A 172 8.04 6.94 3.36
CA GLY A 172 9.37 6.82 3.97
C GLY A 172 9.72 7.93 4.98
N HIS A 173 8.75 8.72 5.46
CA HIS A 173 9.03 9.85 6.36
C HIS A 173 9.59 9.38 7.71
N PRO A 174 10.81 9.78 8.13
CA PRO A 174 11.49 9.20 9.30
C PRO A 174 10.68 9.21 10.60
N ALA A 175 10.06 10.34 10.96
CA ALA A 175 9.25 10.43 12.17
C ALA A 175 7.99 9.54 12.11
N HIS A 176 7.42 9.33 10.93
CA HIS A 176 6.24 8.48 10.76
C HIS A 176 6.62 7.00 10.87
N LEU A 177 7.75 6.61 10.29
CA LEU A 177 8.30 5.27 10.42
C LEU A 177 8.59 4.95 11.90
N ALA A 178 9.17 5.90 12.64
CA ALA A 178 9.42 5.74 14.07
C ALA A 178 8.11 5.50 14.85
N THR A 179 7.05 6.25 14.52
CA THR A 179 5.70 5.99 15.06
C THR A 179 5.19 4.60 14.69
N MET A 180 5.31 4.17 13.44
CA MET A 180 4.89 2.83 13.00
C MET A 180 5.61 1.75 13.82
N LYS A 181 6.93 1.88 14.00
CA LYS A 181 7.74 0.97 14.81
C LYS A 181 7.29 0.95 16.27
N ALA A 182 7.09 2.13 16.87
CA ALA A 182 6.64 2.28 18.26
C ALA A 182 5.24 1.70 18.50
N LEU A 183 4.36 1.75 17.49
CA LEU A 183 3.05 1.10 17.53
C LEU A 183 3.13 -0.43 17.38
N GLY A 184 4.28 -0.98 17.04
CA GLY A 184 4.49 -2.42 16.91
C GLY A 184 4.33 -2.93 15.49
N ASN A 185 4.70 -2.15 14.48
CA ASN A 185 4.76 -2.65 13.10
C ASN A 185 5.81 -3.76 12.97
N THR A 186 5.33 -4.95 12.59
CA THR A 186 6.11 -6.16 12.32
C THR A 186 5.90 -6.66 10.89
N CYS A 187 5.38 -5.84 9.99
CA CYS A 187 5.11 -6.22 8.61
C CYS A 187 6.43 -6.47 7.88
N LYS A 188 6.55 -7.61 7.20
CA LYS A 188 7.61 -7.84 6.22
C LYS A 188 7.32 -7.03 4.97
N LEU A 189 8.19 -6.07 4.64
CA LEU A 189 8.03 -5.20 3.47
C LEU A 189 8.97 -5.63 2.34
N LEU A 190 8.42 -6.09 1.22
CA LEU A 190 9.18 -6.33 0.00
C LEU A 190 9.00 -5.11 -0.90
N VAL A 191 10.10 -4.40 -1.18
CA VAL A 191 10.09 -3.21 -2.04
C VAL A 191 10.78 -3.55 -3.34
N VAL A 192 10.00 -3.72 -4.42
CA VAL A 192 10.50 -4.10 -5.74
C VAL A 192 10.48 -2.87 -6.64
N HIS A 193 11.63 -2.42 -7.12
CA HIS A 193 11.71 -1.17 -7.90
C HIS A 193 12.74 -1.26 -9.02
N GLY A 194 12.41 -0.73 -10.19
CA GLY A 194 13.33 -0.70 -11.33
C GLY A 194 14.35 0.44 -11.20
N VAL A 195 15.65 0.17 -11.38
CA VAL A 195 16.69 1.21 -11.22
C VAL A 195 16.65 2.31 -12.28
N SER A 196 15.98 2.07 -13.41
CA SER A 196 15.77 3.04 -14.48
C SER A 196 14.34 3.60 -14.52
N ASP A 197 13.52 3.36 -13.48
CA ASP A 197 12.16 3.89 -13.40
C ASP A 197 12.16 5.43 -13.33
N LYS A 198 11.67 6.06 -14.40
CA LYS A 198 11.45 7.51 -14.50
C LYS A 198 9.97 7.91 -14.36
N SER A 199 9.06 6.96 -14.15
CA SER A 199 7.68 7.28 -13.81
C SER A 199 7.57 7.49 -12.31
N CYS A 200 8.04 6.52 -11.54
CA CYS A 200 8.23 6.58 -10.10
C CYS A 200 9.74 6.66 -9.83
N PRO A 201 10.31 7.87 -9.63
CA PRO A 201 11.76 8.06 -9.56
C PRO A 201 12.43 7.10 -8.58
N PHE A 202 13.42 6.34 -9.07
CA PHE A 202 14.14 5.36 -8.26
C PHE A 202 14.79 5.97 -7.01
N GLU A 203 15.26 7.21 -7.11
CA GLU A 203 15.90 7.91 -5.98
C GLU A 203 14.94 8.07 -4.79
N ASP A 204 13.64 8.20 -5.05
CA ASP A 204 12.63 8.32 -3.98
C ASP A 204 12.38 6.96 -3.29
N ALA A 205 12.50 5.85 -4.03
CA ALA A 205 12.43 4.50 -3.48
C ALA A 205 13.68 4.16 -2.65
N GLN A 206 14.87 4.59 -3.09
CA GLN A 206 16.11 4.44 -2.32
C GLN A 206 16.00 5.15 -0.96
N GLU A 207 15.62 6.44 -0.97
CA GLU A 207 15.45 7.21 0.27
C GLU A 207 14.43 6.55 1.22
N MET A 208 13.29 6.08 0.69
CA MET A 208 12.29 5.39 1.49
C MET A 208 12.84 4.12 2.15
N VAL A 209 13.54 3.27 1.39
CA VAL A 209 14.12 2.03 1.91
C VAL A 209 15.19 2.33 2.96
N GLU A 210 16.08 3.28 2.70
CA GLU A 210 17.12 3.72 3.64
C GLU A 210 16.50 4.18 4.97
N ASN A 211 15.44 4.98 4.92
CA ASN A 211 14.74 5.45 6.11
C ASN A 211 14.01 4.30 6.86
N MET A 212 13.41 3.35 6.14
CA MET A 212 12.78 2.16 6.73
C MET A 212 13.80 1.27 7.45
N MET A 213 14.94 1.02 6.81
CA MET A 213 16.05 0.27 7.40
C MET A 213 16.64 0.99 8.63
N ALA A 214 16.88 2.29 8.53
CA ALA A 214 17.41 3.10 9.64
C ALA A 214 16.49 3.10 10.87
N THR A 215 15.18 2.95 10.66
CA THR A 215 14.18 2.84 11.74
C THR A 215 14.05 1.42 12.31
N GLY A 216 14.69 0.42 11.66
CA GLY A 216 14.60 -0.98 12.05
C GLY A 216 13.25 -1.63 11.72
N LEU A 217 12.57 -1.16 10.67
CA LEU A 217 11.47 -1.91 10.07
C LEU A 217 12.04 -3.09 9.25
N ASP A 218 11.28 -4.17 9.13
CA ASP A 218 11.69 -5.35 8.35
C ASP A 218 11.40 -5.13 6.87
N VAL A 219 12.40 -4.61 6.15
CA VAL A 219 12.32 -4.30 4.73
C VAL A 219 13.35 -5.10 3.93
N GLU A 220 12.92 -5.65 2.81
CA GLU A 220 13.74 -6.38 1.84
C GLU A 220 13.62 -5.69 0.47
N PRO A 221 14.62 -4.89 0.08
CA PRO A 221 14.63 -4.23 -1.21
C PRO A 221 15.06 -5.18 -2.33
N HIS A 222 14.37 -5.11 -3.46
CA HIS A 222 14.70 -5.77 -4.71
C HIS A 222 14.78 -4.72 -5.81
N PHE A 223 15.98 -4.14 -5.97
CA PHE A 223 16.24 -3.16 -7.02
C PHE A 223 16.65 -3.86 -8.31
N ILE A 224 15.77 -3.80 -9.31
CA ILE A 224 15.88 -4.59 -10.54
C ILE A 224 16.86 -3.92 -11.49
N THR A 225 18.00 -4.57 -11.70
CA THR A 225 19.03 -4.19 -12.67
C THR A 225 18.98 -5.08 -13.92
N GLU A 226 19.82 -4.81 -14.91
CA GLU A 226 19.93 -5.63 -16.12
C GLU A 226 20.30 -7.09 -15.82
N GLU A 227 20.99 -7.36 -14.70
CA GLU A 227 21.34 -8.72 -14.27
C GLU A 227 20.10 -9.53 -13.82
N ASN A 228 19.05 -8.84 -13.38
CA ASN A 228 17.80 -9.46 -12.93
C ASN A 228 16.77 -9.59 -14.05
N ALA A 229 16.94 -8.83 -15.15
CA ALA A 229 15.99 -8.76 -16.24
C ALA A 229 15.99 -10.07 -17.06
N ASP A 230 15.12 -11.01 -16.70
CA ASP A 230 14.99 -12.31 -17.35
C ASP A 230 14.00 -12.31 -18.54
N GLY A 231 13.38 -11.16 -18.82
CA GLY A 231 12.38 -10.99 -19.87
C GLY A 231 11.05 -11.69 -19.60
N LYS A 232 10.87 -12.28 -18.41
CA LYS A 232 9.69 -13.08 -18.02
C LYS A 232 9.08 -12.56 -16.73
N VAL A 233 9.77 -12.74 -15.60
CA VAL A 233 9.36 -12.19 -14.30
C VAL A 233 9.69 -10.70 -14.27
N PHE A 234 10.94 -10.37 -14.60
CA PHE A 234 11.44 -9.01 -14.69
C PHE A 234 11.71 -8.68 -16.16
N ALA A 235 10.79 -7.96 -16.79
CA ALA A 235 10.85 -7.61 -18.20
C ALA A 235 11.70 -6.35 -18.47
N SER A 236 11.87 -5.46 -17.48
CA SER A 236 12.67 -4.26 -17.63
C SER A 236 13.22 -3.75 -16.31
N THR A 237 14.22 -2.88 -16.39
CA THR A 237 14.73 -2.09 -15.26
C THR A 237 13.91 -0.80 -15.02
N GLY A 238 12.88 -0.55 -15.83
CA GLY A 238 12.03 0.65 -15.76
C GLY A 238 10.73 0.42 -14.98
N HIS A 239 9.73 1.29 -15.21
CA HIS A 239 8.45 1.22 -14.49
C HIS A 239 7.62 -0.05 -14.75
N ALA A 240 7.70 -0.56 -15.98
CA ALA A 240 7.02 -1.77 -16.38
C ALA A 240 7.87 -2.99 -15.99
N LEU A 241 7.87 -3.31 -14.69
CA LEU A 241 8.71 -4.37 -14.13
C LEU A 241 8.51 -5.75 -14.79
N GLY A 242 7.31 -6.08 -15.27
CA GLY A 242 7.00 -7.39 -15.87
C GLY A 242 5.66 -7.94 -15.38
N ASP A 243 5.54 -9.27 -15.32
CA ASP A 243 4.35 -9.93 -14.77
C ASP A 243 4.33 -9.79 -13.24
N ARG A 244 3.51 -8.86 -12.76
CA ARG A 244 3.35 -8.55 -11.33
C ARG A 244 2.90 -9.75 -10.48
N THR A 245 2.18 -10.71 -11.05
CA THR A 245 1.83 -11.95 -10.33
C THR A 245 3.06 -12.81 -10.13
N GLN A 246 3.87 -12.97 -11.18
CA GLN A 246 5.10 -13.76 -11.10
C GLN A 246 6.16 -13.09 -10.22
N ILE A 247 6.21 -11.77 -10.18
CA ILE A 247 7.09 -11.02 -9.27
C ILE A 247 6.74 -11.35 -7.82
N VAL A 248 5.45 -11.31 -7.45
CA VAL A 248 5.00 -11.72 -6.11
C VAL A 248 5.39 -13.18 -5.84
N PHE A 249 5.22 -14.08 -6.81
CA PHE A 249 5.56 -15.49 -6.63
C PHE A 249 7.07 -15.72 -6.45
N ALA A 250 7.90 -15.03 -7.23
CA ALA A 250 9.34 -15.19 -7.18
C ALA A 250 9.94 -14.70 -5.85
N LEU A 251 9.40 -13.60 -5.30
CA LEU A 251 10.01 -12.92 -4.15
C LEU A 251 9.31 -13.22 -2.83
N ALA A 252 7.97 -13.30 -2.83
CA ALA A 252 7.16 -13.37 -1.62
C ALA A 252 6.72 -14.79 -1.24
N ASP A 253 6.97 -15.79 -2.07
CA ASP A 253 6.56 -17.18 -1.80
C ASP A 253 6.97 -17.69 -0.42
N ARG A 254 8.22 -17.42 -0.01
CA ARG A 254 8.73 -17.85 1.30
C ARG A 254 7.98 -17.20 2.47
N TYR A 255 7.35 -16.05 2.26
CA TYR A 255 6.59 -15.33 3.28
C TYR A 255 5.08 -15.55 3.18
N LEU A 256 4.54 -15.88 2.00
CA LEU A 256 3.09 -15.93 1.78
C LEU A 256 2.52 -17.36 1.74
N LYS A 257 3.34 -18.36 1.38
CA LYS A 257 2.89 -19.75 1.32
C LYS A 257 2.57 -20.31 2.72
N PRO A 258 1.42 -20.97 2.91
CA PRO A 258 1.03 -21.51 4.22
C PRO A 258 2.01 -22.53 4.79
N ASP A 259 2.66 -23.31 3.93
CA ASP A 259 3.58 -24.40 4.27
C ASP A 259 5.05 -23.95 4.38
N SER A 260 5.33 -22.66 4.14
CA SER A 260 6.68 -22.14 4.26
C SER A 260 7.12 -22.04 5.72
N PRO A 261 8.36 -22.45 6.07
CA PRO A 261 8.91 -22.24 7.41
C PRO A 261 9.09 -20.75 7.75
N GLU A 262 9.15 -19.88 6.74
CA GLU A 262 9.28 -18.43 6.88
C GLU A 262 7.94 -17.70 6.68
N ALA A 263 6.81 -18.43 6.68
CA ALA A 263 5.49 -17.85 6.45
C ALA A 263 5.22 -16.69 7.42
N ALA A 264 5.03 -15.50 6.85
CA ALA A 264 4.77 -14.29 7.60
C ALA A 264 3.41 -14.40 8.28
N LYS A 265 3.45 -14.32 9.60
CA LYS A 265 2.27 -14.31 10.46
C LYS A 265 2.45 -13.26 11.53
N ARG A 266 1.46 -12.39 11.64
CA ARG A 266 1.39 -11.38 12.69
C ARG A 266 1.06 -12.04 14.03
N ASN A 267 1.74 -11.57 15.08
CA ASN A 267 1.42 -11.89 16.47
C ASN A 267 0.66 -10.74 17.13
N GLY A 268 -0.27 -11.06 18.03
CA GLY A 268 -1.07 -10.06 18.77
C GLY A 268 -2.37 -9.65 18.06
N PRO A 269 -2.96 -8.50 18.41
CA PRO A 269 -4.19 -7.96 17.78
C PRO A 269 -3.89 -7.00 16.61
N SER A 270 -4.75 -6.96 15.60
CA SER A 270 -4.69 -5.98 14.50
C SER A 270 -5.25 -4.62 14.91
N ASP A 271 -5.11 -3.60 14.05
CA ASP A 271 -5.76 -2.30 14.29
C ASP A 271 -7.29 -2.43 14.38
N PHE A 272 -7.89 -3.32 13.59
CA PHE A 272 -9.34 -3.63 13.66
C PHE A 272 -9.75 -4.25 14.99
N GLN A 273 -8.87 -5.05 15.61
CA GLN A 273 -9.13 -5.70 16.90
C GLN A 273 -8.86 -4.75 18.07
N LEU A 274 -7.88 -3.85 17.94
CA LEU A 274 -7.52 -2.89 18.99
C LEU A 274 -8.55 -1.76 19.13
N GLN A 275 -9.20 -1.37 18.02
CA GLN A 275 -10.27 -0.35 18.01
C GLN A 275 -9.91 0.94 18.74
N ASP A 276 -8.63 1.34 18.67
CA ASP A 276 -8.13 2.55 19.31
C ASP A 276 -8.01 3.71 18.32
N ALA A 277 -7.49 4.84 18.77
CA ALA A 277 -7.18 6.00 17.92
C ALA A 277 -5.72 6.42 18.11
N LYS A 278 -4.81 5.43 18.18
CA LYS A 278 -3.38 5.67 18.49
C LYS A 278 -2.52 5.90 17.26
N VAL A 279 -3.01 5.60 16.06
CA VAL A 279 -2.29 5.89 14.82
C VAL A 279 -2.34 7.40 14.59
N ARG A 280 -1.23 8.08 14.88
CA ARG A 280 -1.09 9.54 14.77
C ARG A 280 0.25 9.90 14.12
N TYR A 281 0.20 10.66 13.03
CA TYR A 281 1.36 11.13 12.29
C TYR A 281 1.48 12.64 12.40
N ALA A 282 2.49 13.10 13.13
CA ALA A 282 2.76 14.53 13.30
C ALA A 282 3.30 15.13 12.00
N THR A 283 2.77 16.30 11.65
CA THR A 283 3.13 17.08 10.47
C THR A 283 3.48 18.52 10.91
N PRO A 284 3.99 19.39 10.03
CA PRO A 284 4.51 20.70 10.43
C PRO A 284 3.54 21.59 11.24
N HIS A 285 2.23 21.50 10.99
CA HIS A 285 1.21 22.36 11.63
C HIS A 285 0.09 21.55 12.29
N GLY A 286 0.30 20.25 12.55
CA GLY A 286 -0.74 19.41 13.14
C GLY A 286 -0.42 17.94 13.11
N ALA A 287 -1.46 17.12 12.99
CA ALA A 287 -1.29 15.69 12.80
C ALA A 287 -2.48 15.03 12.09
N PHE A 288 -2.17 13.99 11.33
CA PHE A 288 -3.17 13.05 10.83
C PHE A 288 -3.40 11.92 11.82
N PHE A 289 -4.67 11.57 12.02
CA PHE A 289 -5.11 10.49 12.89
C PHE A 289 -5.88 9.46 12.09
N ILE A 290 -5.66 8.18 12.40
CA ILE A 290 -6.53 7.09 11.95
C ILE A 290 -7.18 6.47 13.18
N SER A 291 -8.50 6.64 13.29
CA SER A 291 -9.31 6.05 14.36
C SER A 291 -9.94 4.75 13.88
N TYR A 292 -9.79 3.70 14.67
CA TYR A 292 -10.42 2.39 14.48
C TYR A 292 -11.57 2.14 15.46
N LYS A 293 -11.94 3.14 16.28
CA LYS A 293 -12.99 3.02 17.32
C LYS A 293 -14.37 2.59 16.78
N ALA A 294 -14.65 2.87 15.51
CA ALA A 294 -15.89 2.47 14.84
C ALA A 294 -15.80 1.07 14.19
N GLY A 295 -14.73 0.31 14.45
CA GLY A 295 -14.40 -0.95 13.77
C GLY A 295 -13.70 -0.74 12.42
N LEU A 296 -14.08 0.29 11.66
CA LEU A 296 -13.45 0.67 10.39
C LEU A 296 -12.56 1.92 10.54
N PRO A 297 -11.53 2.11 9.68
CA PRO A 297 -10.63 3.26 9.78
C PRO A 297 -11.30 4.55 9.32
N VAL A 298 -11.19 5.58 10.15
CA VAL A 298 -11.62 6.95 9.88
C VAL A 298 -10.42 7.87 10.04
N GLY A 299 -10.03 8.51 8.94
CA GLY A 299 -8.95 9.49 8.90
C GLY A 299 -9.43 10.89 9.23
N ALA A 300 -8.63 11.65 9.97
CA ALA A 300 -8.86 13.07 10.24
C ALA A 300 -7.53 13.82 10.34
N PHE A 301 -7.54 15.12 10.03
CA PHE A 301 -6.45 16.04 10.34
C PHE A 301 -6.85 16.92 11.50
N ILE A 302 -5.96 17.10 12.47
CA ILE A 302 -6.14 18.04 13.59
C ILE A 302 -4.99 19.04 13.50
N GLN A 303 -5.34 20.30 13.28
CA GLN A 303 -4.38 21.40 13.29
C GLN A 303 -3.95 21.70 14.73
N ASP A 304 -2.67 22.00 14.91
CA ASP A 304 -2.17 22.46 16.21
C ASP A 304 -2.78 23.85 16.54
N ALA A 305 -2.95 24.12 17.83
CA ALA A 305 -3.41 25.44 18.26
C ALA A 305 -2.36 26.50 17.86
N PRO A 306 -2.80 27.67 17.36
CA PRO A 306 -1.89 28.76 16.99
C PRO A 306 -1.08 29.31 18.16
#